data_AF-A0A4U0GSX2-F1
#
_entry.id   AF-A0A4U0GSX2-F1
#
_cell.length_a   1.000
_cell.length_b   1.000
_cell.length_c   1.000
_cell.angle_alpha   90.00
_cell.angle_beta   90.00
_cell.angle_gamma   90.00
#
_symmetry.space_group_name_H-M   'P 1'
#
loop_
_entity.id
_entity.type
_entity.pdbx_description
1 polymer ?
#
loop_
_entity_poly.entity_id
_entity_poly.type
_entity_poly.pdbx_seq_one_letter_code
_entity_poly.pdbx_strand_id
1 'polypeptide(L)'
;MNHSNLMIPIRIAQVVFPLGASLSLLACAAAPLAVAPCSDHCTTHEDGYQWAQNGNMTDSSACKGYTEAFERGCSNGIEDLNQLHPKQQGF
;
A
#
# COMPACT_ATOMS: atom_id res chain seq x y z
N MET A 1 24.63 56.26 48.03
CA MET A 1 24.97 56.45 46.60
C MET A 1 24.72 55.14 45.88
N ASN A 2 23.95 55.21 44.79
CA ASN A 2 23.64 54.20 43.77
C ASN A 2 22.93 52.91 44.17
N HIS A 3 21.61 52.95 43.91
CA HIS A 3 20.80 51.82 43.46
C HIS A 3 21.40 51.20 42.19
N SER A 4 21.34 49.88 42.08
CA SER A 4 21.23 49.21 40.79
C SER A 4 20.21 48.09 40.93
N ASN A 5 19.00 48.40 40.44
CA ASN A 5 17.95 47.45 40.14
C ASN A 5 18.44 46.50 39.04
N LEU A 6 18.27 45.20 39.24
CA LEU A 6 18.07 44.28 38.13
C LEU A 6 16.92 43.34 38.49
N MET A 7 15.73 43.77 38.10
CA MET A 7 14.54 42.95 37.94
C MET A 7 14.85 41.89 36.88
N ILE A 8 14.83 40.62 37.27
CA ILE A 8 14.77 39.50 36.32
C ILE A 8 13.32 38.99 36.36
N PRO A 9 12.56 39.05 35.26
CA PRO A 9 11.16 38.65 35.26
C PRO A 9 11.01 37.13 35.35
N ILE A 10 10.32 36.68 36.39
CA ILE A 10 9.79 35.32 36.52
C ILE A 10 8.63 35.15 35.53
N ARG A 11 8.78 34.22 34.57
CA ARG A 11 7.68 33.72 33.75
C ARG A 11 7.66 32.18 33.78
N ILE A 12 6.97 31.67 34.80
CA ILE A 12 5.99 30.59 34.79
C ILE A 12 5.86 29.84 33.45
N ALA A 13 6.16 28.54 33.44
CA ALA A 13 5.28 27.50 32.86
C ALA A 13 5.84 26.13 33.24
N GLN A 14 5.19 25.50 34.21
CA GLN A 14 5.36 24.09 34.53
C GLN A 14 4.86 23.28 33.33
N VAL A 15 5.78 22.72 32.53
CA VAL A 15 5.42 21.76 31.49
C VAL A 15 5.33 20.39 32.16
N VAL A 16 4.13 20.06 32.62
CA VAL A 16 3.74 18.70 33.00
C VAL A 16 3.85 17.85 31.73
N PHE A 17 4.90 17.03 31.64
CA PHE A 17 5.05 16.04 30.56
C PHE A 17 4.07 14.89 30.81
N PRO A 18 3.02 14.71 29.99
CA PRO A 18 2.24 13.50 30.09
C PRO A 18 3.09 12.34 29.57
N LEU A 19 3.25 11.30 30.39
CA LEU A 19 3.75 9.98 29.99
C LEU A 19 2.75 9.35 29.01
N GLY A 20 2.75 9.83 27.77
CA GLY A 20 2.02 9.23 26.65
C GLY A 20 2.86 8.08 26.09
N ALA A 21 2.50 6.84 26.46
CA ALA A 21 3.05 5.64 25.86
C ALA A 21 2.81 5.69 24.34
N SER A 22 3.88 6.03 23.60
CA SER A 22 3.87 6.07 22.14
C SER A 22 3.95 4.63 21.64
N LEU A 23 2.80 3.99 21.45
CA LEU A 23 2.69 2.74 20.70
C LEU A 23 3.02 3.06 19.23
N SER A 24 4.31 3.00 18.90
CA SER A 24 4.78 3.02 17.52
C SER A 24 4.25 1.77 16.83
N LEU A 25 3.10 1.90 16.18
CA LEU A 25 2.55 0.86 15.31
C LEU A 25 3.57 0.56 14.23
N LEU A 26 4.10 -0.66 14.25
CA LEU A 26 4.98 -1.20 13.23
C LEU A 26 4.17 -1.25 11.92
N ALA A 27 4.36 -0.26 11.05
CA ALA A 27 3.78 -0.28 9.71
C ALA A 27 4.43 -1.44 8.94
N CYS A 28 3.68 -2.52 8.74
CA CYS A 28 4.08 -3.61 7.85
C CYS A 28 3.98 -3.09 6.42
N ALA A 29 5.07 -2.54 5.89
CA ALA A 29 5.20 -2.27 4.46
C ALA A 29 5.33 -3.62 3.73
N ALA A 30 4.21 -4.26 3.45
CA ALA A 30 4.17 -5.41 2.55
C ALA A 30 4.50 -4.90 1.14
N ALA A 31 5.69 -5.23 0.63
CA ALA A 31 5.99 -5.06 -0.78
C ALA A 31 4.96 -5.88 -1.60
N PRO A 32 4.46 -5.37 -2.74
CA PRO A 32 3.59 -6.15 -3.59
C PRO A 32 4.35 -7.42 -4.00
N LEU A 33 3.76 -8.58 -3.70
CA LEU A 33 4.30 -9.87 -4.14
C LEU A 33 4.29 -9.84 -5.67
N ALA A 34 5.47 -9.83 -6.29
CA ALA A 34 5.59 -9.90 -7.73
C ALA A 34 5.06 -11.25 -8.19
N VAL A 35 4.08 -11.25 -9.09
CA VAL A 35 3.53 -12.50 -9.63
C VAL A 35 4.53 -13.12 -10.59
N ALA A 36 4.74 -14.43 -10.46
CA ALA A 36 5.64 -15.16 -11.33
C ALA A 36 5.15 -15.08 -12.79
N PRO A 37 6.06 -14.92 -13.77
CA PRO A 37 5.69 -14.94 -15.18
C PRO A 37 5.03 -16.27 -15.54
N CYS A 38 4.11 -16.24 -16.52
CA CYS A 38 3.45 -17.45 -16.98
C CYS A 38 4.49 -18.39 -17.62
N SER A 39 4.54 -19.65 -17.16
CA SER A 39 5.55 -20.64 -17.60
C SER A 39 5.01 -21.65 -18.61
N ASP A 40 3.73 -22.02 -18.50
CA ASP A 40 3.11 -23.09 -19.28
C ASP A 40 1.74 -22.65 -19.80
N HIS A 41 1.44 -23.04 -21.04
CA HIS A 41 0.16 -22.72 -21.70
C HIS A 41 -0.19 -21.23 -21.59
N CYS A 42 0.60 -20.32 -22.16
CA CYS A 42 0.38 -18.88 -22.02
C CYS A 42 -0.23 -18.23 -23.27
N THR A 43 -1.16 -18.92 -23.94
CA THR A 43 -1.60 -18.55 -25.29
C THR A 43 -3.10 -18.34 -25.44
N THR A 44 -3.92 -18.95 -24.59
CA THR A 44 -5.38 -18.83 -24.68
C THR A 44 -5.93 -17.80 -23.71
N HIS A 45 -7.20 -17.45 -23.92
CA HIS A 45 -7.93 -16.57 -23.02
C HIS A 45 -8.09 -17.19 -21.62
N GLU A 46 -8.43 -18.47 -21.55
CA GLU A 46 -8.60 -19.17 -20.27
C GLU A 46 -7.30 -19.18 -19.47
N ASP A 47 -6.17 -19.42 -20.14
CA ASP A 47 -4.86 -19.42 -19.50
C ASP A 47 -4.54 -18.07 -18.84
N GLY A 48 -4.78 -16.98 -19.57
CA GLY A 48 -4.57 -15.62 -19.06
C GLY A 48 -5.47 -15.31 -17.88
N TYR A 49 -6.74 -15.72 -17.97
CA TYR A 49 -7.71 -15.55 -16.89
C TYR A 49 -7.27 -16.29 -15.62
N GLN A 50 -6.98 -17.59 -15.74
CA GLN A 50 -6.56 -18.42 -14.60
C GLN A 50 -5.23 -17.93 -13.99
N TRP A 51 -4.28 -17.49 -14.82
CA TRP A 51 -3.02 -16.92 -14.33
C TRP A 51 -3.26 -15.68 -13.46
N ALA A 52 -4.14 -14.75 -13.88
CA ALA A 52 -4.52 -13.59 -13.09
C ALA A 52 -5.22 -13.97 -11.77
N GLN A 53 -6.19 -14.89 -11.82
CA GLN A 53 -6.91 -15.37 -10.63
C GLN A 53 -5.98 -16.03 -9.61
N ASN A 54 -5.13 -16.95 -10.07
CA ASN A 54 -4.19 -17.68 -9.21
C ASN A 54 -3.14 -16.76 -8.59
N GLY A 55 -2.74 -15.71 -9.32
CA GLY A 55 -1.83 -14.69 -8.84
C GLY A 55 -2.47 -13.62 -7.97
N ASN A 56 -3.80 -13.63 -7.81
CA ASN A 56 -4.57 -12.55 -7.19
C ASN A 56 -4.13 -11.16 -7.71
N MET A 57 -3.99 -11.04 -9.03
CA MET A 57 -3.46 -9.85 -9.67
C MET A 57 -4.44 -8.68 -9.60
N THR A 58 -3.90 -7.48 -9.36
CA THR A 58 -4.67 -6.24 -9.37
C THR A 58 -4.20 -5.24 -10.43
N ASP A 59 -3.06 -5.49 -11.06
CA ASP A 59 -2.45 -4.60 -12.05
C ASP A 59 -2.42 -5.25 -13.44
N SER A 60 -3.20 -4.68 -14.37
CA SER A 60 -3.32 -5.17 -15.75
C SER A 60 -2.07 -4.92 -16.59
N SER A 61 -1.10 -4.12 -16.11
CA SER A 61 0.19 -3.96 -16.77
C SER A 61 0.95 -5.29 -16.87
N ALA A 62 0.74 -6.21 -15.91
CA ALA A 62 1.32 -7.54 -15.88
C ALA A 62 0.85 -8.45 -17.01
N CYS A 63 -0.30 -8.16 -17.64
CA CYS A 63 -0.85 -8.95 -18.73
C CYS A 63 -0.11 -8.76 -20.06
N LYS A 64 0.83 -7.82 -20.14
CA LYS A 64 1.52 -7.46 -21.39
C LYS A 64 2.63 -8.43 -21.77
N GLY A 65 2.84 -8.57 -23.08
CA GLY A 65 3.94 -9.38 -23.64
C GLY A 65 3.57 -10.82 -23.96
N TYR A 66 2.27 -11.15 -23.91
CA TYR A 66 1.72 -12.45 -24.28
C TYR A 66 0.86 -12.34 -25.55
N THR A 67 0.24 -13.45 -25.97
CA THR A 67 -0.70 -13.42 -27.10
C THR A 67 -1.91 -12.53 -26.79
N GLU A 68 -2.53 -11.93 -27.82
CA GLU A 68 -3.70 -11.08 -27.62
C GLU A 68 -4.82 -11.78 -26.84
N ALA A 69 -5.07 -13.07 -27.14
CA ALA A 69 -6.08 -13.86 -26.43
C ALA A 69 -5.76 -13.97 -24.93
N PHE A 70 -4.50 -14.25 -24.58
CA PHE A 70 -4.03 -14.31 -23.21
C PHE A 70 -4.13 -12.95 -22.52
N GLU A 71 -3.68 -11.86 -23.16
CA GLU A 71 -3.75 -10.52 -22.57
C GLU A 71 -5.18 -10.12 -22.21
N ARG A 72 -6.15 -10.46 -23.09
CA ARG A 72 -7.59 -10.24 -22.80
C ARG A 72 -8.04 -11.05 -21.60
N GLY A 73 -7.72 -12.35 -21.57
CA GLY A 73 -8.06 -13.23 -20.45
C GLY A 73 -7.54 -12.73 -19.11
N CYS A 74 -6.26 -12.37 -19.08
CA CYS A 74 -5.63 -11.79 -17.89
C CYS A 74 -6.30 -10.49 -17.46
N SER A 75 -6.61 -9.59 -18.40
CA SER A 75 -7.31 -8.34 -18.09
C SER A 75 -8.69 -8.59 -17.50
N ASN A 76 -9.44 -9.56 -18.02
CA ASN A 76 -10.74 -9.96 -17.49
C ASN A 76 -10.66 -10.54 -16.08
N GLY A 77 -9.68 -11.41 -15.80
CA GLY A 77 -9.47 -11.95 -14.44
C GLY A 77 -9.16 -10.85 -13.43
N ILE A 78 -8.29 -9.90 -13.79
CA ILE A 78 -7.99 -8.74 -12.95
C ILE A 78 -9.22 -7.84 -12.72
N GLU A 79 -10.03 -7.64 -13.75
CA GLU A 79 -11.29 -6.90 -13.60
C GLU A 79 -12.22 -7.59 -12.60
N ASP A 80 -12.41 -8.90 -12.72
CA ASP A 80 -13.23 -9.69 -11.79
C ASP A 80 -12.70 -9.62 -10.36
N LEU A 81 -11.39 -9.76 -10.15
CA LEU A 81 -10.76 -9.61 -8.83
C LEU A 81 -11.01 -8.23 -8.24
N ASN A 82 -10.90 -7.18 -9.05
CA ASN A 82 -11.14 -5.81 -8.61
C ASN A 82 -12.62 -5.54 -8.31
N GLN A 83 -13.55 -6.27 -8.93
CA GLN A 83 -14.97 -6.21 -8.61
C GLN A 83 -15.31 -6.96 -7.32
N LEU A 84 -14.70 -8.13 -7.10
CA LEU A 84 -14.89 -8.95 -5.91
C LEU A 84 -14.21 -8.37 -4.66
N HIS A 85 -13.11 -7.65 -4.85
CA HIS A 85 -12.46 -6.87 -3.80
C HIS A 85 -12.86 -5.40 -3.97
N PRO A 86 -14.03 -4.97 -3.46
CA PRO A 86 -14.39 -3.56 -3.48
C PRO A 86 -13.24 -2.81 -2.83
N LYS A 87 -12.57 -2.00 -3.66
CA LYS A 87 -11.32 -1.31 -3.37
C LYS A 87 -11.27 -0.98 -1.88
N GLN A 88 -10.37 -1.64 -1.15
CA GLN A 88 -10.02 -1.25 0.22
C GLN A 88 -9.22 0.06 0.19
N GLN A 89 -9.73 1.04 -0.57
CA GLN A 89 -9.31 2.43 -0.55
C GLN A 89 -10.10 3.05 0.60
N GLY A 90 -9.39 3.24 1.71
CA GLY A 90 -9.93 3.61 3.01
C GLY A 90 -10.85 4.82 3.02
N PHE A 91 -11.71 4.82 4.03
CA PHE A 91 -12.52 5.95 4.51
C PHE A 91 -11.67 7.13 4.96
#